data_AF-A0A536YT61-F1
#
_entry.id   AF-A0A536YT61-F1
#
_cell.length_a   1.000
_cell.length_b   1.000
_cell.length_c   1.000
_cell.angle_alpha   90.00
_cell.angle_beta   90.00
_cell.angle_gamma   90.00
#
_symmetry.space_group_name_H-M   'P 1'
#
loop_
_entity.id
_entity.type
_entity.pdbx_description
1 polymer ?
#
loop_
_entity_poly.entity_id
_entity_poly.type
_entity_poly.pdbx_seq_one_letter_code
_entity_poly.pdbx_strand_id
1 'polypeptide(L)'
;MLAGGALALAIVAFVLGLRAAGKTDAGGFLGPASLLSDLNLTLEVLLVLGLTFGMALARRGRIEAHRFNQTVWVLVNAALVLCIMVPSLQNAKPRSLADLATLSIGLPLLHAALGALTLAAGLWLVLQMNDVLPQRWHTAKWKTLMRLTLTGYWLVALLGIGIYYLWNVG
;
A
#
# COMPACT_ATOMS: atom_id res chain seq x y z
N MET A 1 5.73 0.33 -17.88
CA MET A 1 4.92 1.30 -17.12
C MET A 1 3.43 1.22 -17.48
N LEU A 2 3.05 1.16 -18.77
CA LEU A 2 1.64 1.17 -19.21
C LEU A 2 0.74 0.11 -18.54
N ALA A 3 1.17 -1.15 -18.47
CA ALA A 3 0.36 -2.21 -17.85
C ALA A 3 0.15 -2.02 -16.33
N GLY A 4 1.16 -1.52 -15.61
CA GLY A 4 1.04 -1.20 -14.18
C GLY A 4 0.14 -0.01 -13.93
N GLY A 5 0.22 1.02 -14.77
CA GLY A 5 -0.70 2.15 -14.75
C GLY A 5 -2.14 1.74 -15.04
N ALA A 6 -2.36 0.89 -16.05
CA ALA A 6 -3.68 0.38 -16.39
C ALA A 6 -4.30 -0.43 -15.24
N LEU A 7 -3.53 -1.30 -14.59
CA LEU A 7 -4.02 -2.05 -13.42
C LEU A 7 -4.36 -1.11 -12.25
N ALA A 8 -3.50 -0.14 -11.95
CA ALA A 8 -3.77 0.84 -10.90
C ALA A 8 -5.05 1.65 -11.20
N LEU A 9 -5.23 2.10 -12.45
CA LEU A 9 -6.45 2.79 -12.88
C LEU A 9 -7.69 1.90 -12.81
N ALA A 10 -7.56 0.62 -13.16
CA ALA A 10 -8.66 -0.34 -13.03
C ALA A 10 -9.07 -0.54 -11.56
N ILE A 11 -8.09 -0.61 -10.64
CA ILE A 11 -8.35 -0.66 -9.20
C ILE A 11 -9.04 0.62 -8.72
N VAL A 12 -8.55 1.79 -9.14
CA VAL A 12 -9.19 3.08 -8.82
C VAL A 12 -10.65 3.09 -9.30
N ALA A 13 -10.89 2.76 -10.57
CA ALA A 13 -12.22 2.72 -11.15
C ALA A 13 -13.14 1.73 -10.42
N PHE A 14 -12.62 0.55 -10.07
CA PHE A 14 -13.35 -0.47 -9.34
C PHE A 14 -13.76 0.02 -7.94
N VAL A 15 -12.83 0.57 -7.16
CA VAL A 15 -13.09 1.09 -5.80
C VAL A 15 -14.08 2.25 -5.85
N LEU A 16 -13.91 3.19 -6.79
CA LEU A 16 -14.86 4.30 -6.96
C LEU A 16 -16.24 3.81 -7.40
N GLY A 17 -16.30 2.79 -8.27
CA GLY A 17 -17.55 2.15 -8.67
C GLY A 17 -18.28 1.48 -7.51
N LEU A 18 -17.56 0.77 -6.64
CA LEU A 18 -18.15 0.20 -5.41
C LEU A 18 -18.73 1.27 -4.50
N ARG A 19 -18.01 2.39 -4.32
CA ARG A 19 -18.48 3.52 -3.52
C ARG A 19 -19.72 4.18 -4.15
N ALA A 20 -19.70 4.44 -5.46
CA ALA A 20 -20.84 5.01 -6.17
C ALA A 20 -22.08 4.10 -6.13
N ALA A 21 -21.87 2.78 -6.09
CA ALA A 21 -22.95 1.80 -5.94
C ALA A 21 -23.41 1.58 -4.49
N GLY A 22 -22.82 2.25 -3.49
CA GLY A 22 -23.15 2.06 -2.07
C GLY A 22 -22.79 0.66 -1.54
N LYS A 23 -21.84 -0.03 -2.16
CA LYS A 23 -21.48 -1.43 -1.85
C LYS A 23 -20.24 -1.58 -0.95
N THR A 24 -19.65 -0.47 -0.49
CA THR A 24 -18.44 -0.50 0.35
C THR A 24 -18.67 -1.22 1.67
N ASP A 25 -19.86 -1.04 2.25
CA ASP A 25 -20.24 -1.57 3.56
C ASP A 25 -21.09 -2.85 3.45
N ALA A 26 -21.26 -3.39 2.24
CA ALA A 26 -21.87 -4.70 2.05
C ALA A 26 -21.01 -5.79 2.72
N GLY A 27 -21.62 -6.94 3.03
CA GLY A 27 -20.90 -8.08 3.59
C GLY A 27 -19.73 -8.51 2.71
N GLY A 28 -18.57 -8.73 3.35
CA GLY A 28 -17.35 -9.20 2.72
C GLY A 28 -17.35 -10.70 2.39
N PHE A 29 -16.20 -11.18 1.94
CA PHE A 29 -15.92 -12.56 1.55
C PHE A 29 -14.91 -13.29 2.46
N LEU A 30 -14.25 -12.58 3.39
CA LEU A 30 -13.31 -13.13 4.38
C LEU A 30 -13.95 -13.29 5.77
N GLY A 31 -15.23 -12.92 5.92
CA GLY A 31 -16.01 -13.12 7.13
C GLY A 31 -16.92 -11.93 7.45
N PRO A 32 -16.96 -11.45 8.70
CA PRO A 32 -17.88 -10.39 9.15
C PRO A 32 -17.54 -8.98 8.66
N ALA A 33 -16.36 -8.78 8.08
CA ALA A 33 -15.89 -7.49 7.60
C ALA A 33 -16.70 -6.98 6.40
N SER A 34 -16.54 -5.69 6.09
CA SER A 34 -17.12 -5.12 4.88
C SER A 34 -16.36 -5.54 3.62
N LEU A 35 -17.05 -5.51 2.48
CA LEU A 35 -16.46 -5.79 1.17
C LEU A 35 -15.22 -4.92 0.90
N LEU A 36 -15.26 -3.64 1.27
CA LEU A 36 -14.11 -2.75 1.07
C LEU A 36 -12.91 -3.14 1.95
N SER A 37 -13.15 -3.54 3.19
CA SER A 37 -12.10 -4.02 4.12
C SER A 37 -11.43 -5.29 3.58
N ASP A 38 -12.21 -6.24 3.08
CA ASP A 38 -11.70 -7.51 2.55
C ASP A 38 -10.90 -7.34 1.27
N LEU A 39 -11.40 -6.48 0.38
CA LEU A 39 -10.69 -6.12 -0.84
C LEU A 39 -9.35 -5.46 -0.51
N ASN A 40 -9.34 -4.53 0.44
CA ASN A 40 -8.11 -3.85 0.85
C ASN A 40 -7.10 -4.85 1.44
N LEU A 41 -7.53 -5.69 2.38
CA LEU A 41 -6.67 -6.71 2.99
C LEU A 41 -6.12 -7.69 1.94
N THR A 42 -6.99 -8.19 1.05
CA THR A 42 -6.57 -9.12 0.00
C THR A 42 -5.52 -8.50 -0.92
N LEU A 43 -5.75 -7.26 -1.35
CA LEU A 43 -4.80 -6.55 -2.21
C LEU A 43 -3.50 -6.18 -1.48
N GLU A 44 -3.55 -5.88 -0.18
CA GLU A 44 -2.36 -5.67 0.67
C GLU A 44 -1.50 -6.94 0.78
N VAL A 45 -2.12 -8.10 1.01
CA VAL A 45 -1.44 -9.40 1.04
C VAL A 45 -0.81 -9.71 -0.33
N LEU A 46 -1.58 -9.57 -1.42
CA LEU A 46 -1.05 -9.78 -2.76
C LEU A 46 0.11 -8.82 -3.08
N LEU A 47 0.01 -7.58 -2.63
CA LEU A 47 1.04 -6.57 -2.80
C LEU A 47 2.34 -6.95 -2.11
N VAL A 48 2.31 -7.32 -0.83
CA VAL A 48 3.56 -7.64 -0.11
C VAL A 48 4.21 -8.93 -0.63
N LEU A 49 3.39 -9.91 -1.04
CA LEU A 49 3.86 -11.10 -1.75
C LEU A 49 4.47 -10.74 -3.11
N GLY A 50 3.82 -9.85 -3.87
CA GLY A 50 4.29 -9.38 -5.16
C GLY A 50 5.61 -8.61 -5.10
N LEU A 51 5.77 -7.76 -4.10
CA LEU A 51 7.04 -7.04 -3.84
C LEU A 51 8.16 -8.03 -3.45
N THR A 52 7.85 -9.02 -2.62
CA THR A 52 8.77 -10.09 -2.21
C THR A 52 9.17 -10.97 -3.40
N PHE A 53 8.22 -11.30 -4.28
CA PHE A 53 8.51 -11.97 -5.55
C PHE A 53 9.46 -11.13 -6.41
N GLY A 54 9.24 -9.82 -6.48
CA GLY A 54 10.15 -8.93 -7.17
C GLY A 54 11.57 -8.94 -6.60
N MET A 55 11.75 -9.05 -5.28
CA MET A 55 13.08 -9.28 -4.69
C MET A 55 13.72 -10.58 -5.22
N ALA A 56 12.96 -11.66 -5.33
CA ALA A 56 13.46 -12.92 -5.89
C ALA A 56 13.89 -12.76 -7.37
N LEU A 57 13.17 -11.96 -8.17
CA LEU A 57 13.57 -11.63 -9.55
C LEU A 57 14.94 -10.94 -9.59
N ALA A 58 15.15 -9.94 -8.73
CA ALA A 58 16.41 -9.21 -8.65
C ALA A 58 17.57 -10.12 -8.23
N ARG A 59 17.35 -11.00 -7.25
CA ARG A 59 18.37 -11.97 -6.79
C ARG A 59 18.75 -13.00 -7.86
N ARG A 60 17.84 -13.29 -8.80
CA ARG A 60 18.08 -14.16 -9.97
C ARG A 60 18.65 -13.40 -11.17
N GLY A 61 19.04 -12.13 -11.02
CA GLY A 61 19.58 -11.31 -12.11
C GLY A 61 18.53 -10.83 -13.13
N ARG A 62 17.24 -11.10 -12.92
CA ARG A 62 16.16 -10.66 -13.83
C ARG A 62 15.73 -9.23 -13.53
N ILE A 63 16.63 -8.28 -13.79
CA ILE A 63 16.47 -6.88 -13.37
C ILE A 63 15.32 -6.17 -14.10
N GLU A 64 15.13 -6.41 -15.40
CA GLU A 64 13.99 -5.81 -16.13
C GLU A 64 12.65 -6.30 -15.60
N ALA A 65 12.53 -7.60 -15.35
CA ALA A 65 11.33 -8.18 -14.75
C ALA A 65 11.09 -7.65 -13.33
N HIS A 66 12.15 -7.50 -12.53
CA HIS A 66 12.07 -6.85 -11.22
C HIS A 66 11.54 -5.42 -11.35
N ARG A 67 12.14 -4.59 -12.21
CA ARG A 67 11.71 -3.20 -12.43
C ARG A 67 10.24 -3.13 -12.80
N PHE A 68 9.81 -3.96 -13.75
CA PHE A 68 8.41 -4.02 -14.16
C PHE A 68 7.49 -4.42 -12.99
N ASN A 69 7.81 -5.51 -12.29
CA ASN A 69 7.03 -5.99 -11.15
C ASN A 69 6.92 -4.94 -10.03
N GLN A 70 8.03 -4.32 -9.63
CA GLN A 70 8.01 -3.27 -8.59
C GLN A 70 7.19 -2.07 -9.03
N THR A 71 7.29 -1.67 -10.30
CA THR A 71 6.49 -0.57 -10.85
C THR A 71 5.00 -0.87 -10.74
N VAL A 72 4.57 -2.08 -11.11
CA VAL A 72 3.16 -2.50 -11.00
C VAL A 72 2.67 -2.41 -9.55
N TRP A 73 3.37 -3.07 -8.62
CA TRP A 73 2.91 -3.16 -7.23
C TRP A 73 2.95 -1.84 -6.47
N VAL A 74 3.93 -0.97 -6.74
CA VAL A 74 3.96 0.37 -6.13
C VAL A 74 2.83 1.25 -6.67
N LEU A 75 2.47 1.16 -7.96
CA LEU A 75 1.33 1.91 -8.50
C LEU A 75 0.00 1.38 -7.97
N VAL A 76 -0.14 0.06 -7.82
CA VAL A 76 -1.27 -0.55 -7.11
C VAL A 76 -1.34 -0.04 -5.67
N ASN A 77 -0.22 0.01 -4.95
CA ASN A 77 -0.17 0.58 -3.59
C ASN A 77 -0.68 2.01 -3.54
N ALA A 78 -0.19 2.85 -4.47
CA ALA A 78 -0.59 4.25 -4.54
C ALA A 78 -2.10 4.39 -4.74
N ALA A 79 -2.69 3.56 -5.62
CA ALA A 79 -4.15 3.53 -5.82
C ALA A 79 -4.89 3.14 -4.53
N LEU A 80 -4.45 2.09 -3.84
CA LEU A 80 -5.05 1.66 -2.56
C LEU A 80 -4.99 2.75 -1.49
N VAL A 81 -3.82 3.39 -1.35
CA VAL A 81 -3.61 4.47 -0.38
C VAL A 81 -4.54 5.65 -0.69
N LEU A 82 -4.61 6.07 -1.95
CA LEU A 82 -5.44 7.22 -2.34
C LEU A 82 -6.94 6.95 -2.22
N CYS A 83 -7.40 5.75 -2.62
CA CYS A 83 -8.83 5.46 -2.71
C CYS A 83 -9.44 4.88 -1.43
N ILE A 84 -8.64 4.18 -0.62
CA ILE A 84 -9.10 3.47 0.58
C ILE A 84 -8.53 4.12 1.84
N MET A 85 -7.20 4.21 1.95
CA MET A 85 -6.57 4.67 3.20
C MET A 85 -6.83 6.14 3.49
N VAL A 86 -6.68 7.04 2.50
CA VAL A 86 -6.89 8.48 2.71
C VAL A 86 -8.34 8.79 3.14
N PRO A 87 -9.39 8.23 2.52
CA PRO A 87 -10.75 8.39 3.03
C PRO A 87 -10.98 7.78 4.42
N SER A 88 -10.41 6.61 4.74
CA SER A 88 -10.62 5.97 6.05
C SER A 88 -10.04 6.77 7.21
N LEU A 89 -8.99 7.57 6.97
CA LEU A 89 -8.40 8.46 7.98
C LEU A 89 -9.35 9.53 8.50
N GLN A 90 -10.47 9.78 7.82
CA GLN A 90 -11.50 10.67 8.36
C GLN A 90 -12.09 10.18 9.68
N ASN A 91 -12.02 8.87 9.94
CA ASN A 91 -12.49 8.23 11.17
C ASN A 91 -11.46 8.28 12.32
N ALA A 92 -10.21 8.66 12.06
CA ALA A 92 -9.11 8.64 13.02
C ALA A 92 -8.50 10.04 13.26
N LYS A 93 -9.33 11.10 13.21
CA LYS A 93 -8.87 12.49 13.41
C LYS A 93 -8.62 12.79 14.90
N PRO A 94 -7.37 13.06 15.32
CA PRO A 94 -7.09 13.46 16.69
C PRO A 94 -7.59 14.90 16.93
N ARG A 95 -8.21 15.14 18.08
CA ARG A 95 -8.60 16.46 18.60
C ARG A 95 -7.60 16.98 19.63
N SER A 96 -6.85 16.08 20.26
CA SER A 96 -5.78 16.40 21.21
C SER A 96 -4.61 15.41 21.07
N LEU A 97 -3.46 15.73 21.67
CA LEU A 97 -2.32 14.79 21.72
C LEU A 97 -2.64 13.54 22.57
N ALA A 98 -3.53 13.65 23.55
CA ALA A 98 -3.93 12.51 24.38
C ALA A 98 -4.66 11.43 23.56
N ASP A 99 -5.34 11.82 22.48
CA ASP A 99 -6.07 10.92 21.60
C ASP A 99 -5.13 9.91 20.91
N LEU A 100 -3.85 10.25 20.74
CA LEU A 100 -2.85 9.36 20.15
C LEU A 100 -2.58 8.11 21.01
N ALA A 101 -2.92 8.15 22.30
CA ALA A 101 -2.85 6.97 23.18
C ALA A 101 -4.03 6.01 22.97
N THR A 102 -5.10 6.43 22.30
CA THR A 102 -6.25 5.57 22.01
C THR A 102 -5.98 4.71 20.78
N LEU A 103 -6.21 3.39 20.87
CA LEU A 103 -5.91 2.47 19.77
C LEU A 103 -6.69 2.80 18.49
N SER A 104 -7.93 3.30 18.62
CA SER A 104 -8.78 3.70 17.49
C SER A 104 -8.27 4.91 16.71
N ILE A 105 -7.32 5.67 17.25
CA ILE A 105 -6.74 6.85 16.60
C ILE A 105 -5.24 6.65 16.36
N GLY A 106 -4.50 6.29 17.41
CA GLY A 106 -3.05 6.11 17.36
C GLY A 106 -2.63 5.02 16.38
N LEU A 107 -3.32 3.87 16.36
CA LEU A 107 -2.93 2.74 15.51
C LEU A 107 -3.14 3.01 14.01
N PRO A 108 -4.32 3.52 13.55
CA PRO A 108 -4.48 3.94 12.17
C PRO A 108 -3.51 5.04 11.74
N LEU A 109 -3.21 6.01 12.60
CA LEU A 109 -2.26 7.08 12.30
C LEU A 109 -0.82 6.55 12.19
N LEU A 110 -0.41 5.63 13.06
CA LEU A 110 0.88 4.96 12.97
C LEU A 110 1.01 4.17 11.66
N HIS A 111 -0.02 3.39 11.32
CA HIS A 111 -0.08 2.66 10.05
C HIS A 111 0.01 3.61 8.85
N ALA A 112 -0.73 4.71 8.89
CA ALA A 112 -0.71 5.71 7.83
C ALA A 112 0.63 6.41 7.68
N ALA A 113 1.28 6.78 8.79
CA ALA A 113 2.59 7.43 8.76
C ALA A 113 3.66 6.48 8.18
N LEU A 114 3.70 5.23 8.66
CA LEU A 114 4.63 4.23 8.15
C LEU A 114 4.34 3.88 6.68
N GLY A 115 3.06 3.77 6.33
CA GLY A 115 2.59 3.56 4.95
C GLY A 115 3.00 4.69 4.02
N ALA A 116 2.84 5.95 4.43
CA ALA A 116 3.23 7.12 3.65
C ALA A 116 4.73 7.16 3.40
N LEU A 117 5.57 6.92 4.42
CA LEU A 117 7.02 6.86 4.27
C LEU A 117 7.44 5.72 3.33
N THR A 118 6.80 4.56 3.48
CA THR A 118 7.08 3.36 2.65
C THR A 118 6.67 3.58 1.20
N LEU A 119 5.48 4.12 0.95
CA LEU A 119 4.99 4.45 -0.39
C LEU A 119 5.89 5.51 -1.05
N ALA A 120 6.26 6.57 -0.31
CA ALA A 120 7.16 7.60 -0.83
C ALA A 120 8.51 7.03 -1.26
N ALA A 121 9.10 6.15 -0.44
CA ALA A 121 10.34 5.46 -0.78
C ALA A 121 10.16 4.52 -2.00
N GLY A 122 9.05 3.78 -2.07
CA GLY A 122 8.72 2.91 -3.20
C GLY A 122 8.55 3.68 -4.51
N LEU A 123 7.80 4.80 -4.48
CA LEU A 123 7.63 5.69 -5.62
C LEU A 123 8.96 6.28 -6.07
N TRP A 124 9.78 6.76 -5.14
CA TRP A 124 11.11 7.27 -5.45
C TRP A 124 11.97 6.23 -6.18
N LEU A 125 12.03 5.01 -5.63
CA LEU A 125 12.77 3.91 -6.24
C LEU A 125 12.25 3.57 -7.63
N VAL A 126 10.93 3.47 -7.81
CA VAL A 126 10.33 3.15 -9.12
C VAL A 126 10.58 4.26 -10.14
N LEU A 127 10.46 5.52 -9.75
CA LEU A 127 10.77 6.63 -10.65
C LEU A 127 12.26 6.68 -11.00
N GLN A 128 13.14 6.34 -10.06
CA GLN A 128 14.58 6.24 -10.31
C GLN A 128 14.91 5.06 -11.25
N MET A 129 14.33 3.88 -11.02
CA MET A 129 14.57 2.68 -11.84
C MET A 129 14.03 2.79 -13.29
N ASN A 130 13.04 3.65 -13.51
CA ASN A 130 12.46 3.90 -14.84
C ASN A 130 12.99 5.19 -15.48
N ASP A 131 14.09 5.75 -14.96
CA ASP A 131 14.75 6.95 -15.50
C ASP A 131 13.83 8.18 -15.62
N VAL A 132 12.78 8.25 -14.78
CA VAL A 132 11.86 9.39 -14.71
C VAL A 132 12.43 10.48 -13.80
N LEU A 133 13.12 10.11 -12.72
CA LEU A 133 13.82 11.08 -11.87
C LEU A 133 15.08 11.60 -12.56
N PRO A 134 15.30 12.93 -12.61
CA PRO A 134 16.56 13.52 -13.04
C PRO A 134 17.74 12.90 -12.29
N GLN A 135 18.86 12.69 -12.99
CA GLN A 135 20.04 12.01 -12.43
C GLN A 135 20.57 12.63 -11.13
N ARG A 136 20.45 13.96 -10.97
CA ARG A 136 20.81 14.68 -9.73
C ARG A 136 20.02 14.26 -8.48
N TRP A 137 18.87 13.60 -8.65
CA TRP A 137 18.02 13.09 -7.56
C TRP A 137 18.20 11.59 -7.34
N HIS A 138 19.08 10.92 -8.09
CA HIS A 138 19.32 9.49 -7.90
C HIS A 138 20.02 9.27 -6.56
N THR A 139 19.47 8.37 -5.73
CA THR A 139 20.16 7.98 -4.50
C THR A 139 21.25 6.96 -4.81
N ALA A 140 22.48 7.26 -4.37
CA ALA A 140 23.59 6.32 -4.44
C ALA A 140 23.37 5.09 -3.53
N LYS A 141 22.56 5.21 -2.48
CA LYS A 141 22.24 4.15 -1.51
C LYS A 141 20.98 3.36 -1.88
N TRP A 142 20.65 3.26 -3.17
CA TRP A 142 19.42 2.63 -3.67
C TRP A 142 19.20 1.20 -3.15
N LYS A 143 20.25 0.38 -3.01
CA LYS A 143 20.14 -1.00 -2.48
C LYS A 143 19.70 -1.03 -1.02
N THR A 144 20.13 -0.05 -0.22
CA THR A 144 19.73 0.07 1.17
C THR A 144 18.29 0.55 1.23
N LEU A 145 17.94 1.57 0.44
CA LEU A 145 16.58 2.08 0.36
C LEU A 145 15.60 0.98 -0.07
N MET A 146 15.91 0.18 -1.10
CA MET A 146 15.07 -0.96 -1.53
C MET A 146 14.80 -1.96 -0.41
N ARG A 147 15.81 -2.30 0.39
CA ARG A 147 15.66 -3.24 1.51
C ARG A 147 14.80 -2.65 2.62
N LEU A 148 15.05 -1.40 2.99
CA LEU A 148 14.23 -0.68 3.98
C LEU A 148 12.80 -0.53 3.51
N THR A 149 12.57 -0.23 2.23
CA THR A 149 11.23 -0.15 1.64
C THR A 149 10.51 -1.49 1.69
N LEU A 150 11.16 -2.60 1.34
CA LEU A 150 10.53 -3.93 1.45
C LEU A 150 10.19 -4.29 2.90
N THR A 151 11.09 -4.01 3.85
CA THR A 151 10.82 -4.18 5.29
C THR A 151 9.65 -3.30 5.71
N GLY A 152 9.62 -2.04 5.28
CA GLY A 152 8.52 -1.10 5.52
C GLY A 152 7.19 -1.66 5.03
N TYR A 153 7.13 -2.20 3.81
CA TYR A 153 5.92 -2.81 3.27
C TYR A 153 5.44 -4.00 4.10
N TRP A 154 6.34 -4.86 4.58
CA TRP A 154 5.97 -5.94 5.50
C TRP A 154 5.47 -5.44 6.84
N LEU A 155 6.09 -4.41 7.43
CA LEU A 155 5.64 -3.83 8.69
C LEU A 155 4.25 -3.17 8.55
N VAL A 156 4.03 -2.43 7.47
CA VAL A 156 2.73 -1.84 7.14
C VAL A 156 1.68 -2.94 6.95
N ALA A 157 1.99 -3.99 6.19
CA ALA A 157 1.08 -5.11 5.96
C ALA A 157 0.69 -5.83 7.26
N LEU A 158 1.66 -6.15 8.11
CA LEU A 158 1.39 -6.79 9.40
C LEU A 158 0.52 -5.91 10.30
N LEU A 159 0.74 -4.59 10.28
CA LEU A 159 -0.07 -3.64 11.02
C LEU A 159 -1.49 -3.50 10.43
N GLY A 160 -1.63 -3.49 9.10
CA GLY A 160 -2.90 -3.46 8.39
C GLY A 160 -3.74 -4.70 8.67
N ILE A 161 -3.12 -5.88 8.62
CA ILE A 161 -3.71 -7.15 9.05
C ILE A 161 -4.19 -7.07 10.51
N GLY A 162 -3.34 -6.56 11.41
CA GLY A 162 -3.71 -6.39 12.83
C GLY A 162 -4.93 -5.49 13.03
N ILE A 163 -4.98 -4.35 12.32
CA ILE A 163 -6.13 -3.43 12.35
C ILE A 163 -7.38 -4.13 11.78
N TYR A 164 -7.25 -4.86 10.68
CA TYR A 164 -8.37 -5.60 10.12
C TYR A 164 -8.98 -6.57 11.14
N TYR A 165 -8.15 -7.38 11.80
CA TYR A 165 -8.64 -8.34 12.80
C TYR A 165 -9.28 -7.65 14.01
N LEU A 166 -8.64 -6.61 14.55
CA LEU A 166 -9.11 -5.94 15.76
C LEU A 166 -10.43 -5.19 15.57
N TRP A 167 -10.78 -4.76 14.35
CA TRP A 167 -12.02 -4.02 14.09
C TRP A 167 -13.11 -4.80 13.37
N ASN A 168 -12.79 -5.92 12.74
CA ASN A 168 -13.77 -6.68 11.98
C ASN A 168 -14.05 -8.07 12.56
N VAL A 169 -13.09 -8.70 13.26
CA VAL A 169 -13.20 -10.10 13.68
C VAL A 169 -13.22 -10.26 15.20
N GLY A 170 -12.42 -9.47 15.91
CA GLY A 170 -12.39 -9.40 17.38
C GLY A 170 -13.36 -8.38 17.94
#